data_AF-A0A517ZVS6-F1
#
_entry.id   AF-A0A517ZVS6-F1
#
_cell.length_a   1.000
_cell.length_b   1.000
_cell.length_c   1.000
_cell.angle_alpha   90.00
_cell.angle_beta   90.00
_cell.angle_gamma   90.00
#
_symmetry.space_group_name_H-M   'P 1'
#
loop_
_entity.id
_entity.type
_entity.pdbx_description
1 polymer ?
#
loop_
_entity_poly.entity_id
_entity_poly.type
_entity_poly.pdbx_seq_one_letter_code
_entity_poly.pdbx_strand_id
1 'polypeptide(L)'
;MPEITTTSEPWTAAIHEAGHVVIAALHGASIRGTRIDVDPRTGKYRGLTNLLRMKPEAEPLIGIAGLMAQFLDDTEVLDLDTLREQIRGLDFSFNPLDAELIGETITFEMLDSTVTLLVRNWQAVMDIAGQLVERGTIGGREIYWIVFGK
;
A
#
# COMPACT_ATOMS: atom_id res chain seq x y z
N MET A 1 1.20 -19.74 10.89
CA MET A 1 1.02 -18.38 10.34
C MET A 1 0.35 -18.53 8.98
N PRO A 2 -0.77 -17.84 8.72
CA PRO A 2 -1.41 -17.93 7.41
C PRO A 2 -0.55 -17.21 6.37
N GLU A 3 -0.31 -17.88 5.23
CA GLU A 3 0.39 -17.33 4.07
C GLU A 3 -0.63 -16.58 3.19
N ILE A 4 -0.42 -15.27 3.05
CA ILE A 4 -1.25 -14.40 2.22
C ILE A 4 -0.66 -14.44 0.80
N THR A 5 -1.47 -14.80 -0.20
CA THR A 5 -1.06 -14.73 -1.61
C THR A 5 -1.95 -13.75 -2.36
N THR A 6 -1.41 -12.63 -2.85
CA THR A 6 -2.16 -11.66 -3.64
C THR A 6 -1.46 -11.34 -4.96
N THR A 7 -2.26 -11.45 -6.02
CA THR A 7 -2.09 -10.98 -7.42
C THR A 7 -1.18 -11.78 -8.36
N SER A 8 -1.68 -11.99 -9.59
CA SER A 8 -1.03 -12.71 -10.68
C SER A 8 -0.01 -11.86 -11.45
N GLU A 9 -0.01 -10.53 -11.25
CA GLU A 9 0.82 -9.60 -12.02
C GLU A 9 1.82 -8.85 -11.13
N PRO A 10 3.07 -8.65 -11.61
CA PRO A 10 4.11 -7.95 -10.86
C PRO A 10 3.71 -6.52 -10.50
N TRP A 11 2.95 -5.85 -11.38
CA TRP A 11 2.51 -4.48 -11.20
C TRP A 11 1.57 -4.32 -10.00
N THR A 12 0.55 -5.17 -9.90
CA THR A 12 -0.43 -5.07 -8.81
C THR A 12 0.18 -5.34 -7.44
N ALA A 13 1.17 -6.25 -7.36
CA ALA A 13 1.95 -6.45 -6.14
C ALA A 13 2.86 -5.25 -5.83
N ALA A 14 3.48 -4.65 -6.84
CA ALA A 14 4.31 -3.47 -6.69
C ALA A 14 3.51 -2.24 -6.20
N ILE A 15 2.32 -2.00 -6.77
CA ILE A 15 1.42 -0.91 -6.37
C ILE A 15 0.94 -1.09 -4.93
N HIS A 16 0.60 -2.31 -4.53
CA HIS A 16 0.24 -2.63 -3.15
C HIS A 16 1.33 -2.23 -2.16
N GLU A 17 2.55 -2.67 -2.41
CA GLU A 17 3.69 -2.36 -1.56
C GLU A 17 4.06 -0.87 -1.59
N ALA A 18 3.96 -0.24 -2.76
CA ALA A 18 4.16 1.19 -2.92
C ALA A 18 3.18 2.00 -2.05
N GLY A 19 1.91 1.58 -1.99
CA GLY A 19 0.90 2.17 -1.09
C GLY A 19 1.32 2.15 0.38
N HIS A 20 1.76 0.98 0.88
CA HIS A 20 2.25 0.85 2.25
C HIS A 20 3.40 1.80 2.54
N VAL A 21 4.44 1.82 1.69
CA VAL A 21 5.66 2.60 1.98
C VAL A 21 5.46 4.09 1.87
N VAL A 22 4.61 4.57 0.96
CA VAL A 22 4.29 6.00 0.84
C VAL A 22 3.59 6.46 2.11
N ILE A 23 2.55 5.76 2.57
CA ILE A 23 1.84 6.11 3.81
C ILE A 23 2.75 5.97 5.03
N ALA A 24 3.58 4.93 5.09
CA ALA A 24 4.54 4.74 6.16
C ALA A 24 5.56 5.89 6.22
N ALA A 25 6.11 6.32 5.08
CA ALA A 25 7.06 7.42 5.00
C ALA A 25 6.42 8.75 5.46
N LEU A 26 5.20 9.05 4.99
CA LEU A 26 4.47 10.26 5.37
C LEU A 26 4.15 10.33 6.88
N HIS A 27 3.97 9.17 7.52
CA HIS A 27 3.76 9.08 8.97
C HIS A 27 5.07 8.99 9.78
N GLY A 28 6.23 9.14 9.12
CA GLY A 28 7.54 9.14 9.76
C GLY A 28 8.01 7.76 10.20
N ALA A 29 7.48 6.69 9.61
CA ALA A 29 7.96 5.34 9.85
C ALA A 29 9.38 5.17 9.27
N SER A 30 10.25 4.50 10.00
CA SER A 30 11.58 4.16 9.52
C SER A 30 11.48 2.93 8.63
N ILE A 31 11.68 3.10 7.33
CA ILE A 31 11.60 2.02 6.35
C ILE A 31 13.01 1.49 6.09
N ARG A 32 13.22 0.17 6.19
CA ARG A 32 14.49 -0.47 5.83
C ARG A 32 14.58 -0.64 4.32
N GLY A 33 13.47 -1.06 3.72
CA GLY A 33 13.33 -1.33 2.30
C GLY A 33 12.16 -2.25 2.06
N THR A 34 11.82 -2.37 0.79
CA THR A 34 10.66 -3.12 0.32
C THR A 34 11.07 -3.95 -0.87
N ARG A 35 10.48 -5.14 -0.98
CA ARG A 35 10.73 -6.04 -2.10
C ARG A 35 9.45 -6.72 -2.55
N ILE A 36 9.45 -7.13 -3.81
CA ILE A 36 8.48 -8.09 -4.35
C ILE A 36 9.25 -9.32 -4.81
N ASP A 37 8.75 -10.49 -4.44
CA ASP A 37 9.32 -11.78 -4.81
C ASP A 37 8.22 -12.63 -5.50
N VAL A 38 8.61 -13.55 -6.39
CA VAL A 38 7.68 -14.54 -6.94
C VAL A 38 7.72 -15.78 -6.07
N ASP A 39 6.57 -16.23 -5.57
CA ASP A 39 6.42 -17.50 -4.90
C ASP A 39 6.71 -18.64 -5.89
N PRO A 40 7.77 -19.44 -5.68
CA PRO A 40 8.18 -20.48 -6.62
C PRO A 40 7.18 -21.65 -6.73
N ARG A 41 6.24 -21.78 -5.79
CA ARG A 41 5.22 -22.85 -5.80
C ARG A 41 3.97 -22.44 -6.54
N THR A 42 3.58 -21.18 -6.41
CA THR A 42 2.30 -20.69 -6.94
C THR A 42 2.48 -19.79 -8.17
N GLY A 43 3.70 -19.31 -8.44
CA GLY A 43 4.00 -18.32 -9.46
C GLY A 43 3.42 -16.93 -9.14
N LYS A 44 2.84 -16.74 -7.95
CA LYS A 44 2.23 -15.48 -7.53
C LYS A 44 3.27 -14.53 -6.98
N TYR A 45 3.09 -13.24 -7.22
CA TYR A 45 3.93 -12.23 -6.60
C TYR A 45 3.55 -12.05 -5.13
N ARG A 46 4.54 -11.73 -4.31
CA ARG A 46 4.38 -11.41 -2.89
C ARG A 46 5.23 -10.20 -2.56
N GLY A 47 4.64 -9.23 -1.90
CA GLY A 47 5.34 -8.08 -1.39
C GLY A 47 5.82 -8.28 0.05
N LEU A 48 6.90 -7.58 0.40
CA LEU A 48 7.38 -7.48 1.78
C LEU A 48 7.99 -6.11 2.03
N THR A 49 7.29 -5.30 2.82
CA THR A 49 7.79 -4.04 3.37
C THR A 49 8.39 -4.24 4.77
N ASN A 50 9.66 -3.88 4.94
CA ASN A 50 10.34 -3.97 6.23
C ASN A 50 10.37 -2.62 6.93
N LEU A 51 9.53 -2.46 7.97
CA LEU A 51 9.54 -1.30 8.85
C LEU A 51 10.45 -1.56 10.06
N LEU A 52 11.30 -0.60 10.40
CA LEU A 52 12.17 -0.64 11.59
C LEU A 52 11.47 -0.05 12.81
N ARG A 53 10.69 1.01 12.60
CA ARG A 53 9.92 1.71 13.64
C ARG A 53 8.70 2.37 12.99
N MET A 54 7.56 2.31 13.65
CA MET A 54 6.37 3.08 13.32
C MET A 54 5.72 3.60 14.59
N LYS A 55 4.94 4.67 14.45
CA LYS A 55 4.03 5.10 15.51
C LYS A 55 2.82 4.17 15.52
N PRO A 56 2.32 3.70 16.68
CA PRO A 56 1.17 2.80 16.74
C PRO A 56 -0.06 3.36 16.02
N GLU A 57 -0.28 4.68 16.08
CA GLU A 57 -1.44 5.33 15.47
C GLU A 57 -1.41 5.31 13.93
N ALA A 58 -0.23 5.04 13.33
CA ALA A 58 -0.08 4.93 11.88
C ALA A 58 -0.32 3.49 11.38
N GLU A 59 -0.35 2.49 12.27
CA GLU A 59 -0.45 1.08 11.90
C GLU A 59 -1.73 0.76 11.10
N PRO A 60 -2.94 1.21 11.49
CA PRO A 60 -4.14 0.94 10.72
C PRO A 60 -4.11 1.60 9.34
N LEU A 61 -3.59 2.84 9.26
CA LEU A 61 -3.49 3.58 8.00
C LEU A 61 -2.50 2.93 7.03
N ILE A 62 -1.36 2.47 7.55
CA ILE A 62 -0.38 1.72 6.75
C ILE A 62 -0.99 0.39 6.32
N GLY A 63 -1.68 -0.33 7.21
CA GLY A 63 -2.31 -1.62 6.91
C GLY A 63 -3.29 -1.56 5.75
N ILE A 64 -4.14 -0.53 5.68
CA ILE A 64 -5.10 -0.38 4.58
C ILE A 64 -4.52 0.24 3.30
N ALA A 65 -3.33 0.85 3.38
CA ALA A 65 -2.76 1.63 2.27
C ALA A 65 -2.50 0.84 1.00
N GLY A 66 -2.05 -0.42 1.13
CA GLY A 66 -1.78 -1.26 -0.05
C GLY A 66 -3.04 -1.58 -0.85
N LEU A 67 -4.15 -1.85 -0.15
CA LEU A 67 -5.45 -2.11 -0.79
C LEU A 67 -6.03 -0.86 -1.42
N MET A 68 -5.90 0.28 -0.75
CA MET A 68 -6.35 1.56 -1.31
C MET A 68 -5.53 1.95 -2.54
N ALA A 69 -4.22 1.66 -2.56
CA ALA A 69 -3.40 1.90 -3.74
C ALA A 69 -3.81 1.00 -4.91
N GLN A 70 -4.08 -0.28 -4.68
CA GLN A 70 -4.61 -1.17 -5.71
C GLN A 70 -5.96 -0.70 -6.23
N PHE A 71 -6.87 -0.34 -5.32
CA PHE A 71 -8.17 0.20 -5.69
C PHE A 71 -8.04 1.44 -6.58
N LEU A 72 -7.13 2.36 -6.25
CA LEU A 72 -6.89 3.56 -7.06
C LEU A 72 -6.33 3.23 -8.45
N ASP A 73 -5.43 2.25 -8.57
CA ASP A 73 -4.87 1.79 -9.85
C ASP A 73 -5.94 1.15 -10.75
N ASP A 74 -6.88 0.41 -10.15
CA ASP A 74 -8.02 -0.21 -10.85
C ASP A 74 -9.12 0.81 -11.22
N THR A 75 -9.12 2.00 -10.63
CA THR A 75 -10.11 3.05 -10.91
C THR A 75 -9.61 4.04 -11.95
N GLU A 76 -10.37 4.22 -13.03
CA GLU A 76 -10.14 5.32 -13.99
C GLU A 76 -10.58 6.70 -13.44
N VAL A 77 -10.96 6.78 -12.17
CA VAL A 77 -11.61 7.94 -11.56
C VAL A 77 -10.57 8.88 -10.95
N LEU A 78 -10.44 10.08 -11.53
CA LEU A 78 -9.52 11.12 -11.06
C LEU A 78 -10.17 12.13 -10.09
N ASP A 79 -11.46 12.00 -9.81
CA ASP A 79 -12.20 12.90 -8.92
C ASP A 79 -12.35 12.32 -7.51
N LEU A 80 -11.97 13.11 -6.49
CA LEU A 80 -11.96 12.69 -5.09
C LEU A 80 -13.36 12.45 -4.52
N ASP A 81 -14.37 13.20 -4.96
CA ASP A 81 -15.73 13.02 -4.44
C ASP A 81 -16.35 11.72 -4.95
N THR A 82 -16.10 11.38 -6.22
CA THR A 82 -16.48 10.09 -6.80
C THR A 82 -15.75 8.94 -6.13
N LEU A 83 -14.45 9.06 -5.85
CA LEU A 83 -13.68 8.05 -5.11
C LEU A 83 -14.25 7.82 -3.70
N ARG A 84 -14.60 8.89 -2.98
CA ARG A 84 -15.23 8.81 -1.66
C ARG A 84 -16.55 8.05 -1.69
N GLU A 85 -17.39 8.28 -2.71
CA GLU A 85 -18.63 7.54 -2.88
C GLU A 85 -18.39 6.05 -3.11
N GLN A 86 -17.40 5.71 -3.93
CA GLN A 86 -17.03 4.31 -4.16
C GLN A 86 -16.50 3.64 -2.90
N ILE A 87 -15.65 4.32 -2.12
CA ILE A 87 -15.09 3.81 -0.86
C ILE A 87 -16.19 3.60 0.20
N ARG A 88 -17.23 4.46 0.24
CA ARG A 88 -18.40 4.24 1.11
C ARG A 88 -19.16 2.98 0.74
N GLY A 89 -19.12 2.58 -0.52
CA GLY A 89 -19.74 1.36 -1.03
C GLY A 89 -18.88 0.10 -0.89
N LEU A 90 -17.60 0.23 -0.49
CA LEU A 90 -16.73 -0.92 -0.29
C LEU A 90 -17.16 -1.70 0.96
N ASP A 91 -17.47 -2.98 0.74
CA ASP A 91 -17.74 -3.92 1.82
C ASP A 91 -16.43 -4.54 2.31
N PHE A 92 -15.89 -3.99 3.40
CA PHE A 92 -14.69 -4.51 4.05
C PHE A 92 -14.96 -5.78 4.90
N SER A 93 -16.20 -6.29 4.93
CA SER A 93 -16.51 -7.57 5.59
C SER A 93 -15.88 -8.78 4.89
N PHE A 94 -15.40 -8.61 3.65
CA PHE A 94 -14.94 -9.68 2.77
C PHE A 94 -13.43 -9.82 2.60
N ASN A 95 -12.59 -9.03 3.31
CA ASN A 95 -11.14 -9.27 3.30
C ASN A 95 -10.67 -9.97 4.59
N PRO A 96 -10.67 -11.32 4.63
CA PRO A 96 -10.24 -12.09 5.80
C PRO A 96 -8.74 -11.93 6.13
N LEU A 97 -7.99 -11.19 5.30
CA LEU A 97 -6.55 -10.96 5.48
C LEU A 97 -6.23 -9.71 6.30
N ASP A 98 -7.19 -8.80 6.47
CA ASP A 98 -7.00 -7.59 7.29
C ASP A 98 -7.71 -7.63 8.64
N ALA A 99 -8.75 -8.45 8.79
CA ALA A 99 -9.50 -8.53 10.05
C ALA A 99 -8.66 -9.06 11.24
N GLU A 100 -7.60 -9.83 10.98
CA GLU A 100 -6.63 -10.27 12.00
C GLU A 100 -5.47 -9.27 12.20
N LEU A 101 -5.11 -8.49 11.16
CA LEU A 101 -4.02 -7.51 11.19
C LEU A 101 -4.48 -6.16 11.77
N ILE A 102 -5.76 -5.86 11.62
CA ILE A 102 -6.42 -4.64 12.08
C ILE A 102 -7.45 -5.09 13.10
N GLY A 103 -7.01 -5.39 14.33
CA GLY A 103 -7.91 -5.60 15.48
C GLY A 103 -8.73 -4.36 15.86
N GLU A 104 -8.71 -3.33 15.02
CA GLU A 104 -9.40 -2.06 15.15
C GLU A 104 -10.47 -1.94 14.06
N THR A 105 -11.58 -1.29 14.39
CA THR A 105 -12.63 -1.00 13.41
C THR A 105 -12.08 -0.01 12.37
N ILE A 106 -11.85 -0.46 11.13
CA ILE A 106 -11.54 0.43 10.00
C ILE A 106 -12.71 1.41 9.86
N THR A 107 -12.42 2.71 9.95
CA THR A 107 -13.43 3.76 9.79
C THR A 107 -13.40 4.36 8.39
N PHE A 108 -14.52 4.95 7.97
CA PHE A 108 -14.57 5.73 6.74
C PHE A 108 -13.55 6.89 6.75
N GLU A 109 -13.32 7.52 7.90
CA GLU A 109 -12.32 8.59 8.05
C GLU A 109 -10.89 8.10 7.78
N MET A 110 -10.54 6.90 8.25
CA MET A 110 -9.25 6.28 7.96
C MET A 110 -9.08 6.00 6.46
N LEU A 111 -10.12 5.49 5.80
CA LEU A 111 -10.10 5.22 4.36
C LEU A 111 -9.98 6.51 3.54
N ASP A 112 -10.79 7.53 3.86
CA ASP A 112 -10.75 8.84 3.19
C ASP A 112 -9.40 9.53 3.36
N SER A 113 -8.83 9.48 4.57
CA SER A 113 -7.51 10.03 4.87
C SER A 113 -6.42 9.33 4.05
N THR A 114 -6.40 7.99 4.06
CA THR A 114 -5.42 7.20 3.32
C THR A 114 -5.52 7.46 1.82
N VAL A 115 -6.73 7.46 1.25
CA VAL A 115 -6.93 7.73 -0.18
C VAL A 115 -6.53 9.15 -0.54
N THR A 116 -6.90 10.15 0.28
CA THR A 116 -6.46 11.54 0.08
C THR A 116 -4.94 11.65 0.05
N LEU A 117 -4.24 10.95 0.94
CA LEU A 117 -2.77 10.94 0.97
C LEU A 117 -2.18 10.22 -0.25
N LEU A 118 -2.74 9.07 -0.65
CA LEU A 118 -2.29 8.34 -1.83
C LEU A 118 -2.47 9.14 -3.11
N VAL A 119 -3.64 9.75 -3.33
CA VAL A 119 -3.91 10.59 -4.52
C VAL A 119 -2.93 11.76 -4.60
N ARG A 120 -2.67 12.44 -3.47
CA ARG A 120 -1.71 13.56 -3.42
C ARG A 120 -0.26 13.14 -3.69
N ASN A 121 0.06 11.88 -3.45
CA ASN A 121 1.41 11.34 -3.61
C ASN A 121 1.45 10.24 -4.68
N TRP A 122 0.49 10.26 -5.62
CA TRP A 122 0.32 9.16 -6.56
C TRP A 122 1.55 8.96 -7.46
N GLN A 123 2.21 10.06 -7.85
CA GLN A 123 3.46 9.96 -8.60
C GLN A 123 4.54 9.18 -7.83
N ALA A 124 4.66 9.38 -6.52
CA ALA A 124 5.60 8.64 -5.69
C ALA A 124 5.23 7.15 -5.61
N VAL A 125 3.93 6.82 -5.54
CA VAL A 125 3.44 5.44 -5.62
C VAL A 125 3.86 4.80 -6.94
N MET A 126 3.61 5.47 -8.06
CA MET A 126 3.96 4.98 -9.40
C MET A 126 5.47 4.80 -9.59
N ASP A 127 6.28 5.75 -9.12
CA ASP A 127 7.74 5.70 -9.23
C ASP A 127 8.33 4.54 -8.40
N ILE A 128 7.81 4.32 -7.19
CA ILE A 128 8.22 3.20 -6.33
C ILE A 128 7.79 1.86 -6.93
N ALA A 129 6.54 1.77 -7.40
CA ALA A 129 6.03 0.56 -8.04
C ALA A 129 6.84 0.20 -9.30
N GLY A 130 7.16 1.20 -10.13
CA GLY A 130 8.04 1.02 -11.30
C GLY A 130 9.42 0.45 -10.92
N GLN A 131 10.05 0.99 -9.87
CA GLN A 131 11.33 0.47 -9.38
C GLN A 131 11.22 -0.95 -8.80
N LEU A 132 10.12 -1.26 -8.10
CA LEU A 132 9.85 -2.60 -7.60
C LEU A 132 9.67 -3.61 -8.73
N VAL A 133 8.96 -3.26 -9.80
CA VAL A 133 8.82 -4.12 -10.98
C VAL A 133 10.16 -4.31 -11.71
N GLU A 134 10.95 -3.23 -11.85
CA GLU A 134 12.23 -3.28 -12.55
C GLU A 134 13.29 -4.10 -11.78
N ARG A 135 13.36 -3.92 -10.45
CA ARG A 135 14.50 -4.39 -9.64
C ARG A 135 14.13 -5.46 -8.63
N GLY A 136 12.84 -5.68 -8.38
CA GLY A 136 12.32 -6.53 -7.30
C GLY A 136 12.51 -5.96 -5.90
N THR A 137 13.25 -4.85 -5.73
CA THR A 137 13.59 -4.28 -4.42
C THR A 137 13.88 -2.79 -4.51
N ILE A 138 13.61 -2.08 -3.43
CA ILE A 138 13.94 -0.66 -3.24
C ILE A 138 14.37 -0.40 -1.80
N GLY A 139 15.46 0.37 -1.62
CA GLY A 139 15.98 0.71 -0.31
C GLY A 139 15.16 1.79 0.39
N GLY A 140 15.15 1.77 1.73
CA GLY A 140 14.45 2.79 2.53
C GLY A 140 14.88 4.22 2.19
N ARG A 141 16.17 4.46 1.93
CA ARG A 141 16.66 5.79 1.53
C ARG A 141 16.06 6.27 0.20
N GLU A 142 15.99 5.38 -0.78
CA GLU A 142 15.43 5.69 -2.11
C GLU A 142 13.94 6.03 -1.99
N ILE A 143 13.19 5.25 -1.20
CA ILE A 143 11.78 5.56 -0.88
C ILE A 143 11.65 6.98 -0.31
N TYR A 144 12.48 7.33 0.68
CA TYR A 144 12.44 8.67 1.28
C TYR A 144 12.74 9.79 0.28
N TRP A 145 13.70 9.57 -0.63
CA TRP A 145 14.01 10.53 -1.68
C TRP A 145 12.86 10.73 -2.66
N ILE A 146 12.19 9.64 -3.07
CA ILE A 146 11.03 9.70 -3.96
C ILE A 146 9.85 10.41 -3.28
N VAL A 147 9.52 10.04 -2.04
CA VAL A 147 8.36 10.60 -1.33
C VAL A 147 8.54 12.08 -1.00
N PHE A 148 9.77 12.53 -0.67
CA PHE A 148 10.00 13.89 -0.19
C PHE A 148 10.77 14.80 -1.17
N GLY A 149 11.16 14.30 -2.35
CA GLY A 149 11.89 15.05 -3.37
C GLY A 149 13.26 15.56 -2.90
N LYS A 150 14.02 14.75 -2.16
CA LYS A 150 15.31 15.13 -1.54
C LYS A 150 16.48 14.34 -2.09
#